data_AF-A0AAV5XD81-F1
#
_entry.id   AF-A0AAV5XD81-F1
#
_cell.length_a   1.000
_cell.length_b   1.000
_cell.length_c   1.000
_cell.angle_alpha   90.00
_cell.angle_beta   90.00
_cell.angle_gamma   90.00
#
_symmetry.space_group_name_H-M   'P 1'
#
loop_
_entity.id
_entity.type
_entity.pdbx_description
1 polymer ?
#
loop_
_entity_poly.entity_id
_entity_poly.type
_entity_poly.pdbx_seq_one_letter_code
_entity_poly.pdbx_strand_id
1 'polypeptide(L)'
;MKLSHGCFLMLCLLATGSGATGARPISAAVDQPSDPNMLIRLEDDLLSVKLADAPIKAVLQEIGRQGHIAVTIQGELTKTISIDVRRLPLEEGLQLLLRDCGWIAIGKKNGRIEQLIVAQKPDGPGRGGSREAPRDGPGDHQATSPDRHADGERSLTERLRTAAAVMERTAVKTFFDVGAHTPDPVAKLQAFGELVDAVSRDEVGQLLVMLQDKNLPPATWEQAFAPLADVLSAQERTALVRSLENRAVREELVSSFEQVYLFKSAQEREQLERGGR
;
A
#
# COMPACT_ATOMS: atom_id res chain seq x y z
N MET A 1 28.56 -9.88 -12.69
CA MET A 1 27.12 -9.65 -12.93
C MET A 1 26.62 -8.80 -11.78
N LYS A 2 26.20 -7.56 -12.06
CA LYS A 2 25.73 -6.61 -11.03
C LYS A 2 24.27 -6.94 -10.77
N LEU A 3 23.91 -7.38 -9.57
CA LEU A 3 22.51 -7.33 -9.13
C LEU A 3 22.08 -5.87 -9.28
N SER A 4 21.27 -5.61 -10.30
CA SER A 4 20.75 -4.28 -10.59
C SER A 4 19.92 -3.83 -9.40
N HIS A 5 20.00 -2.54 -9.06
CA HIS A 5 19.14 -1.89 -8.06
C HIS A 5 17.62 -2.09 -8.32
N GLY A 6 17.23 -2.70 -9.44
CA GLY A 6 15.85 -2.96 -9.85
C GLY A 6 15.09 -4.04 -9.08
N CYS A 7 15.74 -4.92 -8.31
CA CYS A 7 14.99 -5.95 -7.58
C CYS A 7 14.35 -5.41 -6.29
N PHE A 8 14.86 -4.31 -5.73
CA PHE A 8 14.38 -3.75 -4.47
C PHE A 8 13.49 -2.52 -4.63
N LEU A 9 13.61 -1.81 -5.77
CA LEU A 9 12.61 -0.86 -6.22
C LEU A 9 11.38 -1.55 -6.81
N MET A 10 11.16 -2.85 -6.60
CA MET A 10 10.04 -3.55 -7.23
C MET A 10 8.67 -3.24 -6.60
N LEU A 11 8.67 -2.60 -5.42
CA LEU A 11 7.48 -1.99 -4.83
C LEU A 11 7.26 -0.53 -5.31
N CYS A 12 8.23 0.09 -6.01
CA CYS A 12 8.16 1.47 -6.52
C CYS A 12 8.54 1.69 -8.02
N LEU A 13 8.98 0.68 -8.78
CA LEU A 13 9.44 0.78 -10.19
C LEU A 13 8.79 -0.30 -11.08
N LEU A 14 7.53 -0.08 -11.41
CA LEU A 14 6.96 -0.53 -12.69
C LEU A 14 6.91 0.64 -13.70
N ALA A 15 7.96 1.46 -13.72
CA ALA A 15 8.10 2.61 -14.60
C ALA A 15 9.43 2.56 -15.34
N THR A 16 9.47 1.90 -16.50
CA THR A 16 10.22 2.33 -17.71
C THR A 16 10.08 1.24 -18.78
N GLY A 17 9.35 1.54 -19.85
CA GLY A 17 9.24 0.65 -21.02
C GLY A 17 8.49 1.33 -22.16
N SER A 18 9.26 1.93 -23.08
CA SER A 18 8.79 2.65 -24.28
C SER A 18 8.36 1.69 -25.38
N GLY A 19 7.21 1.92 -26.03
CA GLY A 19 6.76 1.13 -27.18
C GLY A 19 5.40 1.51 -27.79
N ALA A 20 5.43 2.45 -28.73
CA ALA A 20 4.57 2.68 -29.92
C ALA A 20 3.17 2.01 -30.09
N THR A 21 2.17 2.89 -30.18
CA THR A 21 1.16 3.04 -31.26
C THR A 21 0.03 2.01 -31.46
N GLY A 22 -1.21 2.47 -31.28
CA GLY A 22 -2.39 1.90 -31.96
C GLY A 22 -3.74 2.07 -31.25
N ALA A 23 -4.29 3.28 -31.18
CA ALA A 23 -5.64 3.53 -30.65
C ALA A 23 -6.71 3.41 -31.75
N ARG A 24 -7.84 2.75 -31.43
CA ARG A 24 -9.12 2.87 -32.13
C ARG A 24 -10.20 3.29 -31.12
N PRO A 25 -11.09 4.24 -31.45
CA PRO A 25 -12.11 4.72 -30.52
C PRO A 25 -13.34 3.81 -30.52
N ILE A 26 -13.98 3.65 -29.36
CA ILE A 26 -15.32 3.03 -29.24
C ILE A 26 -16.27 4.04 -28.58
N SER A 27 -17.41 4.18 -29.28
CA SER A 27 -18.69 4.81 -29.00
C SER A 27 -18.98 5.48 -27.65
N ALA A 28 -19.56 6.68 -27.82
CA ALA A 28 -20.21 7.53 -26.84
C ALA A 28 -21.39 6.86 -26.12
N ALA A 29 -21.41 7.02 -24.79
CA ALA A 29 -22.57 6.78 -23.95
C ALA A 29 -22.96 8.08 -23.23
N VAL A 30 -24.17 8.54 -23.55
CA VAL A 30 -25.15 9.30 -22.73
C VAL A 30 -24.56 10.39 -21.82
N ASP A 31 -24.64 11.64 -22.31
CA ASP A 31 -24.45 12.87 -21.53
C ASP A 31 -25.58 13.05 -20.50
N GLN A 32 -25.27 12.89 -19.21
CA GLN A 32 -26.00 13.57 -18.14
C GLN A 32 -25.39 14.94 -17.91
N PRO A 33 -26.21 15.97 -17.62
CA PRO A 33 -25.74 17.34 -17.44
C PRO A 33 -24.78 17.41 -16.25
N SER A 34 -23.54 17.79 -16.57
CA SER A 34 -22.50 18.10 -15.60
C SER A 34 -22.97 19.22 -14.67
N ASP A 35 -22.87 19.01 -13.36
CA ASP A 35 -23.12 20.06 -12.37
C ASP A 35 -22.32 21.32 -12.74
N PRO A 36 -22.93 22.51 -12.74
CA PRO A 36 -22.26 23.75 -13.17
C PRO A 36 -21.03 24.11 -12.31
N ASN A 37 -20.87 23.48 -11.15
CA ASN A 37 -19.76 23.66 -10.23
C ASN A 37 -18.61 22.65 -10.40
N MET A 38 -18.71 21.74 -11.38
CA MET A 38 -17.73 20.69 -11.61
C MET A 38 -17.32 20.63 -13.09
N LEU A 39 -16.14 21.16 -13.39
CA LEU A 39 -15.52 21.04 -14.71
C LEU A 39 -14.28 20.15 -14.61
N ILE A 40 -14.34 18.99 -15.25
CA ILE A 40 -13.26 18.02 -15.31
C ILE A 40 -12.97 17.76 -16.79
N ARG A 41 -11.70 17.83 -17.17
CA ARG A 41 -11.25 17.57 -18.53
C ARG A 41 -9.95 16.79 -18.51
N LEU A 42 -9.94 15.64 -19.17
CA LEU A 42 -8.75 14.81 -19.31
C LEU A 42 -8.36 14.72 -20.78
N GLU A 43 -7.20 15.29 -21.13
CA GLU A 43 -6.66 15.31 -22.50
C GLU A 43 -5.20 14.90 -22.46
N ASP A 44 -4.81 13.91 -23.27
CA ASP A 44 -3.42 13.44 -23.37
C ASP A 44 -2.76 13.12 -22.01
N ASP A 45 -3.52 12.50 -21.10
CA ASP A 45 -3.08 12.17 -19.73
C ASP A 45 -2.85 13.41 -18.82
N LEU A 46 -3.32 14.58 -19.25
CA LEU A 46 -3.29 15.82 -18.49
C LEU A 46 -4.69 16.14 -17.96
N LEU A 47 -4.81 16.16 -16.64
CA LEU A 47 -6.00 16.52 -15.89
C LEU A 47 -6.11 18.04 -15.72
N SER A 48 -7.26 18.58 -16.12
CA SER A 48 -7.69 19.93 -15.78
C SER A 48 -8.98 19.84 -14.99
N VAL A 49 -8.99 20.37 -13.78
CA VAL A 49 -10.10 20.29 -12.84
C VAL A 49 -10.39 21.68 -12.29
N LYS A 50 -11.65 22.10 -12.37
CA LYS A 50 -12.18 23.27 -11.66
C LYS A 50 -13.38 22.82 -10.87
N LEU A 51 -13.17 22.66 -9.57
CA LEU A 51 -14.11 22.10 -8.62
C LEU A 51 -14.42 23.15 -7.55
N ALA A 52 -15.70 23.35 -7.26
CA ALA A 52 -16.17 24.18 -6.15
C ALA A 52 -17.15 23.36 -5.31
N ASP A 53 -16.71 22.98 -4.11
CA ASP A 53 -17.45 22.14 -3.14
C ASP A 53 -18.02 20.84 -3.76
N ALA A 54 -17.24 20.21 -4.63
CA ALA A 54 -17.67 19.04 -5.37
C ALA A 54 -17.47 17.76 -4.53
N PRO A 55 -18.46 16.84 -4.46
CA PRO A 55 -18.30 15.58 -3.74
C PRO A 55 -17.22 14.71 -4.42
N ILE A 56 -16.22 14.28 -3.65
CA ILE A 56 -15.04 13.57 -4.19
C ILE A 56 -15.42 12.30 -4.95
N LYS A 57 -16.50 11.62 -4.54
CA LYS A 57 -17.04 10.45 -5.23
C LYS A 57 -17.44 10.78 -6.68
N ALA A 58 -18.14 11.89 -6.91
CA ALA A 58 -18.56 12.30 -8.25
C ALA A 58 -17.34 12.70 -9.11
N VAL A 59 -16.37 13.38 -8.51
CA VAL A 59 -15.11 13.76 -9.16
C VAL A 59 -14.35 12.52 -9.64
N LEU A 60 -14.19 11.51 -8.79
CA LEU A 60 -13.49 10.27 -9.14
C LEU A 60 -14.24 9.48 -10.21
N GLN A 61 -15.58 9.41 -10.14
CA GLN A 61 -16.40 8.75 -11.16
C GLN A 61 -16.23 9.41 -12.53
N GLU A 62 -16.21 10.74 -12.58
CA GLU A 62 -16.05 11.49 -13.82
C GLU A 62 -14.64 11.37 -14.40
N ILE A 63 -13.60 11.38 -13.54
CA ILE A 63 -12.22 11.05 -13.96
C ILE A 63 -12.15 9.62 -14.50
N GLY A 64 -12.78 8.66 -13.82
CA GLY A 64 -12.88 7.27 -14.27
C GLY A 64 -13.54 7.14 -15.63
N ARG A 65 -14.63 7.87 -15.85
CA ARG A 65 -15.37 7.91 -17.11
C ARG A 65 -14.52 8.48 -18.26
N GLN A 66 -13.88 9.64 -18.07
CA GLN A 66 -13.07 10.29 -19.11
C GLN A 66 -11.74 9.56 -19.36
N GLY A 67 -11.14 9.00 -18.31
CA GLY A 67 -9.85 8.30 -18.38
C GLY A 67 -9.95 6.82 -18.74
N HIS A 68 -11.17 6.27 -18.84
CA HIS A 68 -11.40 4.83 -18.93
C HIS A 68 -10.72 4.05 -17.78
N ILE A 69 -10.76 4.63 -16.58
CA ILE A 69 -10.19 4.04 -15.36
C ILE A 69 -11.32 3.40 -14.56
N ALA A 70 -11.18 2.11 -14.25
CA ALA A 70 -12.09 1.42 -13.35
C ALA A 70 -11.91 1.92 -11.92
N VAL A 71 -12.83 2.73 -11.42
CA VAL A 71 -12.76 3.29 -10.07
C VAL A 71 -13.54 2.42 -9.09
N THR A 72 -12.86 1.89 -8.07
CA THR A 72 -13.45 1.14 -6.95
C THR A 72 -13.30 1.97 -5.68
N ILE A 73 -14.42 2.37 -5.07
CA ILE A 73 -14.43 3.12 -3.82
C ILE A 73 -14.79 2.16 -2.68
N GLN A 74 -13.92 2.04 -1.69
CA GLN A 74 -14.12 1.25 -0.49
C GLN A 74 -14.51 2.17 0.68
N GLY A 75 -15.71 1.96 1.22
CA GLY A 75 -16.28 2.79 2.29
C GLY A 75 -17.04 4.01 1.77
N GLU A 76 -17.37 4.93 2.69
CA GLU A 76 -18.16 6.12 2.40
C GLU A 76 -17.27 7.36 2.27
N LEU A 77 -17.14 7.90 1.06
CA LEU A 77 -16.42 9.15 0.80
C LEU A 77 -17.38 10.33 0.83
N THR A 78 -17.64 10.88 2.03
CA THR A 78 -18.54 12.04 2.24
C THR A 78 -17.85 13.40 2.06
N LYS A 79 -16.54 13.42 1.76
CA LYS A 79 -15.77 14.66 1.61
C LYS A 79 -16.11 15.42 0.32
N THR A 80 -16.15 16.74 0.42
CA THR A 80 -16.18 17.65 -0.72
C THR A 80 -14.81 18.29 -0.92
N ILE A 81 -14.52 18.71 -2.15
CA ILE A 81 -13.24 19.31 -2.53
C ILE A 81 -13.43 20.56 -3.40
N SER A 82 -12.56 21.54 -3.20
CA SER A 82 -12.51 22.77 -3.99
C SER A 82 -11.09 22.98 -4.50
N ILE A 83 -10.89 22.92 -5.82
CA ILE A 83 -9.56 23.04 -6.43
C ILE A 83 -9.66 23.54 -7.87
N ASP A 84 -8.70 24.36 -8.31
CA ASP A 84 -8.54 24.78 -9.71
C ASP A 84 -7.12 24.41 -10.15
N VAL A 85 -7.01 23.43 -11.03
CA VAL A 85 -5.76 22.92 -11.59
C VAL A 85 -5.92 22.79 -13.09
N ARG A 86 -4.85 23.10 -13.82
CA ARG A 86 -4.84 23.03 -15.29
C ARG A 86 -3.67 22.22 -15.76
N ARG A 87 -3.97 21.26 -16.66
CA ARG A 87 -2.98 20.46 -17.40
C ARG A 87 -1.94 19.76 -16.51
N LEU A 88 -2.36 19.23 -15.38
CA LEU A 88 -1.48 18.48 -14.48
C LEU A 88 -1.43 17.00 -14.92
N PRO A 89 -0.29 16.29 -14.89
CA PRO A 89 -0.27 14.86 -15.14
C PRO A 89 -1.31 14.13 -14.29
N LEU A 90 -2.03 13.19 -14.88
CA LEU A 90 -3.16 12.52 -14.21
C LEU A 90 -2.78 11.93 -12.86
N GLU A 91 -1.60 11.30 -12.78
CA GLU A 91 -1.08 10.71 -11.54
C GLU A 91 -0.86 11.76 -10.44
N GLU A 92 -0.23 12.90 -10.78
CA GLU A 92 -0.05 14.03 -9.86
C GLU A 92 -1.40 14.65 -9.47
N GLY A 93 -2.34 14.73 -10.42
CA GLY A 93 -3.71 15.19 -10.17
C GLY A 93 -4.46 14.29 -9.20
N LEU A 94 -4.39 12.97 -9.39
CA LEU A 94 -4.98 12.00 -8.46
C LEU A 94 -4.32 12.09 -7.09
N GLN A 95 -2.99 12.21 -7.01
CA GLN A 95 -2.29 12.39 -5.74
C GLN A 95 -2.73 13.65 -5.00
N LEU A 96 -2.96 14.75 -5.72
CA LEU A 96 -3.43 16.01 -5.15
C LEU A 96 -4.89 15.91 -4.67
N LEU A 97 -5.76 15.30 -5.47
CA LEU A 97 -7.18 15.09 -5.15
C LEU A 97 -7.38 14.13 -3.97
N LEU A 98 -6.53 13.09 -3.88
CA LEU A 98 -6.63 12.00 -2.91
C LEU A 98 -5.63 12.14 -1.75
N ARG A 99 -5.06 13.33 -1.52
CA ARG A 99 -4.03 13.56 -0.50
C ARG A 99 -4.41 13.07 0.90
N ASP A 100 -5.69 13.17 1.24
CA ASP A 100 -6.25 12.77 2.54
C ASP A 100 -7.00 11.42 2.50
N CYS A 101 -6.80 10.63 1.46
CA CYS A 101 -7.38 9.30 1.27
C CYS A 101 -6.27 8.25 1.09
N GLY A 102 -6.54 7.00 1.49
CA GLY A 102 -5.71 5.88 1.07
C GLY A 102 -6.09 5.51 -0.36
N TRP A 103 -5.13 5.36 -1.27
CA TRP A 103 -5.45 4.97 -2.63
C TRP A 103 -4.33 4.14 -3.24
N ILE A 104 -4.72 3.28 -4.17
CA ILE A 104 -3.84 2.41 -4.93
C ILE A 104 -4.28 2.52 -6.39
N ALA A 105 -3.36 2.94 -7.26
CA ALA A 105 -3.55 2.82 -8.70
C ALA A 105 -2.95 1.50 -9.18
N ILE A 106 -3.74 0.78 -9.96
CA ILE A 106 -3.37 -0.49 -10.58
C ILE A 106 -3.33 -0.27 -12.09
N GLY A 107 -2.22 -0.64 -12.70
CA GLY A 107 -2.07 -0.68 -14.15
C GLY A 107 -0.62 -0.57 -14.60
N LYS A 108 -0.36 -1.08 -15.81
CA LYS A 108 0.14 -0.31 -16.96
C LYS A 108 0.43 -1.22 -18.17
N LYS A 109 -0.56 -1.44 -19.05
CA LYS A 109 -0.27 -1.58 -20.49
C LYS A 109 -0.12 -0.14 -21.04
N ASN A 110 1.05 0.22 -21.56
CA ASN A 110 1.35 1.55 -22.16
C ASN A 110 1.41 2.76 -21.21
N GLY A 111 1.66 2.58 -19.91
CA GLY A 111 1.90 3.73 -19.04
C GLY A 111 0.65 4.42 -18.49
N ARG A 112 -0.56 3.90 -18.77
CA ARG A 112 -1.84 4.40 -18.26
C ARG A 112 -2.34 3.63 -17.04
N ILE A 113 -3.04 4.33 -16.15
CA ILE A 113 -3.77 3.73 -15.02
C ILE A 113 -5.00 3.02 -15.59
N GLU A 114 -5.24 1.76 -15.20
CA GLU A 114 -6.41 0.99 -15.66
C GLU A 114 -7.47 0.88 -14.56
N GLN A 115 -7.04 0.79 -13.30
CA GLN A 115 -7.91 0.68 -12.15
C GLN A 115 -7.40 1.57 -11.01
N LEU A 116 -8.34 2.20 -10.30
CA LEU A 116 -8.06 3.04 -9.14
C LEU A 116 -8.91 2.54 -7.98
N ILE A 117 -8.25 2.08 -6.92
CA ILE A 117 -8.89 1.68 -5.67
C ILE A 117 -8.68 2.80 -4.65
N VAL A 118 -9.77 3.36 -4.13
CA VAL A 118 -9.72 4.42 -3.13
C VAL A 118 -10.39 3.92 -1.86
N ALA A 119 -9.68 3.99 -0.75
CA ALA A 119 -10.18 3.69 0.58
C ALA A 119 -10.18 4.96 1.43
N GLN A 120 -11.21 5.13 2.25
CA GLN A 120 -11.17 6.13 3.30
C GLN A 120 -9.99 5.77 4.22
N LYS A 121 -9.03 6.70 4.36
CA LYS A 121 -8.01 6.57 5.40
C LYS A 121 -8.80 6.49 6.71
N PRO A 122 -8.71 5.41 7.50
CA PRO A 122 -9.39 5.38 8.78
C PRO A 122 -8.90 6.61 9.52
N ASP A 123 -9.84 7.43 10.00
CA ASP A 123 -9.49 8.52 10.90
C ASP A 123 -8.70 7.85 12.02
N GLY A 124 -7.38 8.04 11.99
CA GLY A 124 -6.48 7.44 12.97
C GLY A 124 -7.03 7.80 14.35
N PRO A 125 -6.86 6.93 15.37
CA PRO A 125 -7.44 7.14 16.69
C PRO A 125 -7.23 8.59 17.05
N GLY A 126 -8.35 9.31 17.12
CA GLY A 126 -8.35 10.75 16.90
C GLY A 126 -7.20 11.38 17.66
N ARG A 127 -6.45 12.26 16.98
CA ARG A 127 -5.76 13.36 17.66
C ARG A 127 -6.84 14.31 18.20
N GLY A 128 -7.79 13.76 18.96
CA GLY A 128 -8.73 14.45 19.80
C GLY A 128 -7.89 15.26 20.76
N GLY A 129 -8.29 16.51 20.92
CA GLY A 129 -7.51 17.56 21.54
C GLY A 129 -6.85 17.13 22.83
N SER A 130 -5.71 17.76 23.09
CA SER A 130 -5.06 17.89 24.38
C SER A 130 -6.08 17.78 25.53
N ARG A 131 -6.28 16.56 26.04
CA ARG A 131 -6.98 16.35 27.29
C ARG A 131 -5.98 16.76 28.35
N GLU A 132 -6.25 17.93 28.92
CA GLU A 132 -5.58 18.51 30.06
C GLU A 132 -5.22 17.43 31.08
N ALA A 133 -3.92 17.35 31.41
CA ALA A 133 -3.40 16.40 32.35
C ALA A 133 -4.03 16.61 33.74
N PRO A 134 -4.52 15.57 34.42
CA PRO A 134 -4.76 15.63 35.85
C PRO A 134 -3.39 15.79 36.54
N ARG A 135 -3.20 16.94 37.20
CA ARG A 135 -2.07 17.17 38.10
C ARG A 135 -2.17 16.30 39.35
N ASP A 136 -1.06 15.62 39.62
CA ASP A 136 -0.46 15.29 40.91
C ASP A 136 -1.27 14.51 41.94
N GLY A 137 -0.86 13.25 42.12
CA GLY A 137 -0.87 12.56 43.40
C GLY A 137 0.50 11.91 43.64
N PRO A 138 1.23 12.22 44.73
CA PRO A 138 2.50 11.58 45.04
C PRO A 138 2.22 10.22 45.68
N GLY A 139 2.36 9.15 44.89
CA GLY A 139 2.33 7.77 45.36
C GLY A 139 3.72 7.16 45.28
N ASP A 140 4.37 7.01 46.44
CA ASP A 140 5.62 6.29 46.61
C ASP A 140 5.47 4.81 46.23
N HIS A 141 5.87 4.45 45.01
CA HIS A 141 6.10 3.06 44.62
C HIS A 141 7.47 2.94 43.94
N GLN A 142 8.48 2.77 44.78
CA GLN A 142 9.82 2.36 44.38
C GLN A 142 9.94 0.83 44.46
N ALA A 143 10.50 0.23 43.40
CA ALA A 143 11.19 -1.07 43.34
C ALA A 143 10.27 -2.33 43.41
N THR A 144 10.36 -3.36 42.58
CA THR A 144 11.34 -3.87 41.59
C THR A 144 10.59 -4.86 40.68
N SER A 145 10.70 -4.75 39.35
CA SER A 145 10.36 -5.86 38.44
C SER A 145 11.51 -6.14 37.49
N PRO A 146 12.37 -7.13 37.77
CA PRO A 146 13.44 -7.55 36.87
C PRO A 146 12.98 -8.39 35.66
N ASP A 147 11.68 -8.62 35.47
CA ASP A 147 11.16 -9.55 34.45
C ASP A 147 10.84 -8.95 33.06
N ARG A 148 11.05 -7.65 32.84
CA ARG A 148 10.70 -7.01 31.54
C ARG A 148 11.57 -7.46 30.35
N HIS A 149 12.71 -8.09 30.59
CA HIS A 149 13.57 -8.59 29.51
C HIS A 149 13.11 -9.93 28.94
N ALA A 150 12.47 -10.79 29.74
CA ALA A 150 12.03 -12.12 29.31
C ALA A 150 10.85 -12.06 28.32
N ASP A 151 9.97 -11.06 28.45
CA ASP A 151 8.85 -10.86 27.53
C ASP A 151 9.29 -10.35 26.15
N GLY A 152 10.38 -9.57 26.09
CA GLY A 152 10.92 -9.05 24.83
C GLY A 152 11.50 -10.14 23.93
N GLU A 153 12.29 -11.06 24.49
CA GLU A 153 12.93 -12.16 23.73
C GLU A 153 11.94 -13.24 23.30
N ARG A 154 10.97 -13.57 24.16
CA ARG A 154 9.87 -14.49 23.80
C ARG A 154 9.06 -13.93 22.63
N SER A 155 8.78 -12.62 22.66
CA SER A 155 8.10 -11.92 21.58
C SER A 155 8.90 -11.90 20.28
N LEU A 156 10.22 -11.76 20.32
CA LEU A 156 11.05 -11.79 19.10
C LEU A 156 11.09 -13.19 18.49
N THR A 157 11.24 -14.23 19.31
CA THR A 157 11.26 -15.62 18.85
C THR A 157 9.95 -16.02 18.18
N GLU A 158 8.82 -15.57 18.74
CA GLU A 158 7.49 -15.77 18.14
C GLU A 158 7.35 -15.02 16.82
N ARG A 159 7.72 -13.73 16.77
CA ARG A 159 7.73 -12.92 15.54
C ARG A 159 8.59 -13.57 14.45
N LEU A 160 9.76 -14.07 14.79
CA LEU A 160 10.65 -14.79 13.86
C LEU A 160 10.02 -16.07 13.32
N ARG A 161 9.39 -16.85 14.20
CA ARG A 161 8.68 -18.06 13.79
C ARG A 161 7.55 -17.73 12.82
N THR A 162 6.76 -16.71 13.11
CA THR A 162 5.69 -16.25 12.22
C THR A 162 6.25 -15.76 10.89
N ALA A 163 7.30 -14.94 10.91
CA ALA A 163 7.94 -14.46 9.69
C ALA A 163 8.42 -15.64 8.83
N ALA A 164 9.11 -16.62 9.42
CA ALA A 164 9.56 -17.81 8.71
C ALA A 164 8.37 -18.64 8.16
N ALA A 165 7.31 -18.82 8.95
CA ALA A 165 6.11 -19.54 8.52
C ALA A 165 5.41 -18.85 7.34
N VAL A 166 5.34 -17.52 7.34
CA VAL A 166 4.84 -16.74 6.20
C VAL A 166 5.72 -16.97 4.98
N MET A 167 7.04 -16.84 5.11
CA MET A 167 7.99 -16.99 3.99
C MET A 167 8.01 -18.41 3.39
N GLU A 168 7.60 -19.42 4.15
CA GLU A 168 7.51 -20.80 3.66
C GLU A 168 6.28 -21.04 2.75
N ARG A 169 5.29 -20.14 2.75
CA ARG A 169 4.06 -20.30 1.95
C ARG A 169 4.35 -20.23 0.46
N THR A 170 3.68 -21.09 -0.30
CA THR A 170 3.81 -21.14 -1.77
C THR A 170 3.55 -19.78 -2.43
N ALA A 171 2.52 -19.04 -2.02
CA ALA A 171 2.22 -17.72 -2.58
C ALA A 171 3.37 -16.71 -2.36
N VAL A 172 4.04 -16.75 -1.21
CA VAL A 172 5.19 -15.89 -0.93
C VAL A 172 6.38 -16.28 -1.81
N LYS A 173 6.67 -17.59 -1.89
CA LYS A 173 7.72 -18.12 -2.77
C LYS A 173 7.47 -17.75 -4.23
N THR A 174 6.24 -17.93 -4.73
CA THR A 174 5.84 -17.54 -6.09
C THR A 174 5.98 -16.03 -6.31
N PHE A 175 5.59 -15.19 -5.35
CA PHE A 175 5.78 -13.74 -5.47
C PHE A 175 7.26 -13.37 -5.63
N PHE A 176 8.15 -13.94 -4.83
CA PHE A 176 9.59 -13.68 -4.95
C PHE A 176 10.16 -14.23 -6.26
N ASP A 177 9.74 -15.41 -6.70
CA ASP A 177 10.19 -16.03 -7.94
C ASP A 177 9.78 -15.20 -9.18
N VAL A 178 8.48 -14.88 -9.27
CA VAL A 178 7.93 -14.01 -10.33
C VAL A 178 8.57 -12.62 -10.26
N GLY A 179 8.78 -12.10 -9.05
CA GLY A 179 9.44 -10.82 -8.82
C GLY A 179 10.86 -10.77 -9.38
N ALA A 180 11.67 -11.77 -9.03
CA ALA A 180 13.08 -11.83 -9.40
C ALA A 180 13.28 -12.17 -10.88
N HIS A 181 12.48 -13.08 -11.43
CA HIS A 181 12.81 -13.74 -12.70
C HIS A 181 11.90 -13.36 -13.88
N THR A 182 10.69 -12.85 -13.62
CA THR A 182 9.72 -12.57 -14.69
C THR A 182 9.74 -11.08 -15.06
N PRO A 183 9.79 -10.71 -16.35
CA PRO A 183 9.68 -9.30 -16.76
C PRO A 183 8.22 -8.82 -16.88
N ASP A 184 7.25 -9.74 -16.99
CA ASP A 184 5.84 -9.43 -17.21
C ASP A 184 5.19 -8.72 -16.00
N PRO A 185 4.70 -7.47 -16.17
CA PRO A 185 4.01 -6.75 -15.10
C PRO A 185 2.69 -7.39 -14.67
N VAL A 186 1.99 -8.11 -15.56
CA VAL A 186 0.71 -8.74 -15.23
C VAL A 186 0.92 -9.93 -14.31
N ALA A 187 1.90 -10.80 -14.63
CA ALA A 187 2.29 -11.90 -13.75
C ALA A 187 2.70 -11.43 -12.34
N LYS A 188 3.45 -10.33 -12.25
CA LYS A 188 3.86 -9.73 -10.97
C LYS A 188 2.68 -9.27 -10.14
N LEU A 189 1.73 -8.58 -10.77
CA LEU A 189 0.53 -8.10 -10.11
C LEU A 189 -0.33 -9.27 -9.62
N GLN A 190 -0.47 -10.31 -10.43
CA GLN A 190 -1.20 -11.51 -10.04
C GLN A 190 -0.55 -12.18 -8.82
N ALA A 191 0.77 -12.40 -8.87
CA ALA A 191 1.51 -12.99 -7.75
C ALA A 191 1.42 -12.13 -6.47
N PHE A 192 1.37 -10.80 -6.61
CA PHE A 192 1.13 -9.90 -5.47
C PHE A 192 -0.28 -10.06 -4.89
N GLY A 193 -1.31 -10.20 -5.73
CA GLY A 193 -2.67 -10.48 -5.27
C GLY A 193 -2.74 -11.79 -4.48
N GLU A 194 -2.13 -12.85 -5.01
CA GLU A 194 -2.03 -14.16 -4.34
C GLU A 194 -1.28 -14.07 -3.01
N LEU A 195 -0.19 -13.30 -2.95
CA LEU A 195 0.53 -13.00 -1.71
C LEU A 195 -0.38 -12.33 -0.68
N VAL A 196 -1.06 -11.25 -1.06
CA VAL A 196 -1.94 -10.50 -0.17
C VAL A 196 -3.03 -11.44 0.37
N ASP A 197 -3.66 -12.25 -0.48
CA ASP A 197 -4.68 -13.22 -0.06
C ASP A 197 -4.14 -14.29 0.88
N ALA A 198 -2.89 -14.73 0.66
CA ALA A 198 -2.26 -15.77 1.45
C ALA A 198 -1.78 -15.31 2.83
N VAL A 199 -1.65 -14.01 3.12
CA VAL A 199 -1.16 -13.50 4.43
C VAL A 199 -2.31 -12.91 5.24
N SER A 200 -2.42 -13.32 6.52
CA SER A 200 -3.43 -12.81 7.44
C SER A 200 -3.05 -11.43 8.00
N ARG A 201 -4.04 -10.71 8.53
CA ARG A 201 -3.83 -9.40 9.15
C ARG A 201 -2.84 -9.44 10.30
N ASP A 202 -2.95 -10.46 11.17
CA ASP A 202 -2.07 -10.60 12.33
C ASP A 202 -0.62 -10.84 11.92
N GLU A 203 -0.40 -11.63 10.87
CA GLU A 203 0.94 -11.88 10.32
C GLU A 203 1.55 -10.61 9.70
N VAL A 204 0.76 -9.84 8.94
CA VAL A 204 1.20 -8.53 8.45
C VAL A 204 1.57 -7.61 9.62
N GLY A 205 0.77 -7.61 10.69
CA GLY A 205 1.06 -6.85 11.89
C GLY A 205 2.37 -7.25 12.56
N GLN A 206 2.65 -8.55 12.68
CA GLN A 206 3.91 -9.05 13.25
C GLN A 206 5.12 -8.68 12.39
N LEU A 207 5.00 -8.80 11.06
CA LEU A 207 6.03 -8.36 10.12
C LEU A 207 6.25 -6.84 10.18
N LEU A 208 5.19 -6.05 10.35
CA LEU A 208 5.28 -4.61 10.51
C LEU A 208 6.08 -4.23 11.76
N VAL A 209 5.78 -4.87 12.89
CA VAL A 209 6.50 -4.65 14.16
C VAL A 209 7.97 -5.02 14.01
N MET A 210 8.30 -6.09 13.27
CA MET A 210 9.69 -6.40 12.94
C MET A 210 10.30 -5.29 12.06
N LEU A 211 9.65 -4.88 10.98
CA LEU A 211 10.17 -3.83 10.09
C LEU A 211 10.40 -2.49 10.81
N GLN A 212 9.58 -2.16 11.81
CA GLN A 212 9.71 -0.92 12.58
C GLN A 212 10.80 -0.99 13.66
N ASP A 213 11.25 -2.19 14.05
CA ASP A 213 12.30 -2.35 15.05
C ASP A 213 13.67 -2.01 14.46
N LYS A 214 14.19 -0.84 14.88
CA LYS A 214 15.47 -0.30 14.41
C LYS A 214 16.68 -1.07 14.93
N ASN A 215 16.50 -1.87 15.99
CA ASN A 215 17.58 -2.55 16.69
C ASN A 215 17.69 -4.03 16.31
N LEU A 216 16.88 -4.52 15.37
CA LEU A 216 16.97 -5.88 14.87
C LEU A 216 18.34 -6.15 14.21
N PRO A 217 19.11 -7.13 14.71
CA PRO A 217 20.34 -7.55 14.07
C PRO A 217 20.10 -8.08 12.64
N PRO A 218 21.04 -7.88 11.70
CA PRO A 218 20.91 -8.41 10.33
C PRO A 218 20.72 -9.94 10.27
N ALA A 219 21.38 -10.68 11.18
CA ALA A 219 21.23 -12.14 11.30
C ALA A 219 19.77 -12.56 11.58
N THR A 220 18.99 -11.70 12.24
CA THR A 220 17.57 -11.96 12.49
C THR A 220 16.75 -11.92 11.21
N TRP A 221 17.06 -11.00 10.29
CA TRP A 221 16.45 -10.96 8.96
C TRP A 221 16.90 -12.14 8.08
N GLU A 222 18.17 -12.53 8.16
CA GLU A 222 18.67 -13.72 7.46
C GLU A 222 17.91 -14.98 7.89
N GLN A 223 17.66 -15.14 9.20
CA GLN A 223 16.87 -16.25 9.72
C GLN A 223 15.42 -16.20 9.25
N ALA A 224 14.79 -15.02 9.25
CA ALA A 224 13.42 -14.85 8.77
C ALA A 224 13.28 -15.19 7.27
N PHE A 225 14.31 -14.92 6.46
CA PHE A 225 14.33 -15.21 5.02
C PHE A 225 14.95 -16.56 4.65
N ALA A 226 15.40 -17.37 5.61
CA ALA A 226 15.92 -18.69 5.34
C ALA A 226 14.96 -19.58 4.50
N PRO A 227 13.63 -19.56 4.70
CA PRO A 227 12.66 -20.28 3.86
C PRO A 227 12.69 -19.92 2.37
N LEU A 228 13.19 -18.72 2.01
CA LEU A 228 13.32 -18.29 0.62
C LEU A 228 14.58 -18.83 -0.05
N ALA A 229 15.35 -19.71 0.61
CA ALA A 229 16.62 -20.19 0.10
C ALA A 229 16.50 -21.00 -1.21
N ASP A 230 15.33 -21.59 -1.45
CA ASP A 230 15.03 -22.35 -2.66
C ASP A 230 14.65 -21.45 -3.85
N VAL A 231 14.28 -20.20 -3.59
CA VAL A 231 13.77 -19.24 -4.60
C VAL A 231 14.80 -18.17 -4.92
N LEU A 232 15.47 -17.66 -3.89
CA LEU A 232 16.46 -16.59 -4.01
C LEU A 232 17.86 -17.17 -3.84
N SER A 233 18.78 -16.79 -4.71
CA SER A 233 20.21 -17.08 -4.52
C SER A 233 20.75 -16.47 -3.23
N ALA A 234 21.87 -17.01 -2.72
CA ALA A 234 22.52 -16.45 -1.53
C ALA A 234 22.84 -14.94 -1.70
N GLN A 235 23.25 -14.53 -2.91
CA GLN A 235 23.56 -13.13 -3.20
C GLN A 235 22.31 -12.23 -3.16
N GLU A 236 21.17 -12.71 -3.66
CA GLU A 236 19.89 -11.98 -3.60
C GLU A 236 19.40 -11.85 -2.17
N ARG A 237 19.48 -12.91 -1.36
CA ARG A 237 19.13 -12.84 0.07
C ARG A 237 20.03 -11.86 0.83
N THR A 238 21.35 -11.89 0.62
CA THR A 238 22.26 -10.90 1.22
C THR A 238 21.92 -9.47 0.76
N ALA A 239 21.58 -9.29 -0.53
CA ALA A 239 21.18 -7.98 -1.03
C ALA A 239 19.87 -7.48 -0.39
N LEU A 240 18.90 -8.37 -0.21
CA LEU A 240 17.62 -8.10 0.47
C LEU A 240 17.82 -7.70 1.93
N VAL A 241 18.65 -8.43 2.67
CA VAL A 241 18.96 -8.10 4.08
C VAL A 241 19.66 -6.74 4.16
N ARG A 242 20.68 -6.51 3.31
CA ARG A 242 21.41 -5.24 3.26
C ARG A 242 20.48 -4.07 2.94
N SER A 243 19.50 -4.27 2.07
CA SER A 243 18.60 -3.19 1.70
C SER A 243 17.57 -2.88 2.78
N LEU A 244 17.24 -3.83 3.67
CA LEU A 244 16.50 -3.54 4.91
C LEU A 244 17.30 -2.74 5.94
N GLU A 245 18.63 -2.77 5.89
CA GLU A 245 19.48 -1.88 6.70
C GLU A 245 19.34 -0.41 6.27
N ASN A 246 18.95 -0.16 5.01
CA ASN A 246 18.67 1.19 4.54
C ASN A 246 17.34 1.68 5.12
N ARG A 247 17.44 2.72 5.96
CA ARG A 247 16.29 3.36 6.60
C ARG A 247 15.20 3.81 5.62
N ALA A 248 15.57 4.43 4.50
CA ALA A 248 14.60 4.94 3.55
C ALA A 248 13.75 3.82 2.98
N VAL A 249 14.37 2.69 2.63
CA VAL A 249 13.62 1.58 2.06
C VAL A 249 12.81 0.84 3.13
N ARG A 250 13.31 0.76 4.36
CA ARG A 250 12.53 0.24 5.48
C ARG A 250 11.27 1.09 5.72
N GLU A 251 11.38 2.42 5.69
CA GLU A 251 10.23 3.32 5.83
C GLU A 251 9.21 3.12 4.69
N GLU A 252 9.67 2.93 3.46
CA GLU A 252 8.83 2.62 2.30
C GLU A 252 8.10 1.26 2.46
N LEU A 253 8.83 0.22 2.88
CA LEU A 253 8.25 -1.09 3.16
C LEU A 253 7.23 -1.03 4.30
N VAL A 254 7.52 -0.32 5.37
CA VAL A 254 6.57 -0.10 6.48
C VAL A 254 5.29 0.55 5.94
N SER A 255 5.40 1.62 5.14
CA SER A 255 4.25 2.27 4.52
C SER A 255 3.41 1.30 3.68
N SER A 256 4.05 0.46 2.87
CA SER A 256 3.35 -0.51 2.03
C SER A 256 2.67 -1.62 2.85
N PHE A 257 3.33 -2.15 3.88
CA PHE A 257 2.73 -3.13 4.79
C PHE A 257 1.57 -2.53 5.60
N GLU A 258 1.65 -1.24 5.99
CA GLU A 258 0.53 -0.53 6.61
C GLU A 258 -0.70 -0.49 5.69
N GLN A 259 -0.52 -0.22 4.39
CA GLN A 259 -1.63 -0.24 3.43
C GLN A 259 -2.27 -1.63 3.33
N VAL A 260 -1.46 -2.69 3.25
CA VAL A 260 -1.97 -4.07 3.22
C VAL A 260 -2.70 -4.42 4.53
N TYR A 261 -2.17 -4.00 5.68
CA TYR A 261 -2.80 -4.20 6.98
C TYR A 261 -4.17 -3.51 7.06
N LEU A 262 -4.26 -2.26 6.60
CA LEU A 262 -5.51 -1.50 6.56
C LEU A 262 -6.53 -2.15 5.64
N PHE A 263 -6.11 -2.60 4.45
CA PHE A 263 -6.95 -3.32 3.51
C PHE A 263 -7.52 -4.61 4.13
N LYS A 264 -6.68 -5.44 4.75
CA LYS A 264 -7.12 -6.67 5.45
C LYS A 264 -8.07 -6.38 6.60
N SER A 265 -7.79 -5.33 7.38
CA SER A 265 -8.67 -4.89 8.47
C SER A 265 -10.06 -4.49 7.96
N ALA A 266 -10.15 -3.85 6.79
CA ALA A 266 -11.42 -3.50 6.17
C ALA A 266 -12.18 -4.76 5.68
N GLN A 267 -11.48 -5.71 5.03
CA GLN A 267 -12.08 -6.97 4.58
C GLN A 267 -12.67 -7.78 5.75
N GLU A 268 -11.94 -7.91 6.87
CA GLU A 268 -12.42 -8.62 8.06
C GLU A 268 -13.70 -8.01 8.63
N ARG A 269 -13.78 -6.67 8.69
CA ARG A 269 -14.98 -5.97 9.16
C ARG A 269 -16.19 -6.26 8.28
N GLU A 270 -16.00 -6.21 6.96
CA GLU A 270 -17.07 -6.51 6.00
C GLU A 270 -17.55 -7.97 6.10
N GLN A 271 -16.65 -8.92 6.35
CA GLN A 271 -17.02 -10.32 6.56
C GLN A 271 -17.83 -10.53 7.84
N LEU A 272 -17.46 -9.85 8.94
CA LEU A 272 -18.20 -9.90 10.21
C LEU A 272 -19.62 -9.32 10.05
N GLU A 273 -19.77 -8.22 9.31
CA GLU A 273 -21.07 -7.61 9.03
C GLU A 273 -21.98 -8.50 8.17
N ARG A 274 -21.40 -9.25 7.23
CA ARG A 274 -22.15 -10.20 6.38
C ARG A 274 -22.52 -11.49 7.10
N GLY A 275 -21.68 -11.98 8.00
CA GLY A 275 -21.91 -13.23 8.75
C GLY A 275 -22.91 -13.11 9.92
N GLY A 276 -23.28 -11.89 10.31
CA GLY A 276 -24.23 -11.62 11.40
C GLY A 276 -25.70 -11.51 10.98
N ARG A 277 -26.04 -11.82 9.72
CA ARG A 277 -27.42 -11.86 9.19
C ARG A 277 -27.85 -13.29 8.93
#